data_AF-D7U3J3-F1
#
_entry.id   AF-D7U3J3-F1
#
_cell.length_a   1.000
_cell.length_b   1.000
_cell.length_c   1.000
_cell.angle_alpha   90.00
_cell.angle_beta   90.00
_cell.angle_gamma   90.00
#
_symmetry.space_group_name_H-M   'P 1'
#
loop_
_entity.id
_entity.type
_entity.pdbx_description
1 polymer ?
#
loop_
_entity_poly.entity_id
_entity_poly.type
_entity_poly.pdbx_seq_one_letter_code
_entity_poly.pdbx_strand_id
1 'polypeptide(L)' 'MPTFFETFPIILVGGDGIARVDVPSRKAKSKYSVEQVGVIVELYSGELDGVISR' A
#
# COMPACT_ATOMS: atom_id res chain seq x y z
N MET A 1 -7.03 -10.00 3.79
CA MET A 1 -6.43 -10.48 5.06
C MET A 1 -7.08 -11.81 5.41
N PRO A 2 -6.30 -12.90 5.57
CA PRO A 2 -6.85 -14.19 5.95
C PRO A 2 -7.32 -14.20 7.42
N THR A 3 -8.38 -14.95 7.71
CA THR A 3 -9.01 -15.02 9.05
C THR A 3 -8.07 -15.53 10.16
N PHE A 4 -6.96 -16.17 9.80
CA PHE A 4 -6.01 -16.76 10.74
C PHE A 4 -5.03 -15.74 11.37
N PHE A 5 -4.84 -14.57 10.79
CA PHE A 5 -3.82 -13.60 11.24
C PHE A 5 -4.45 -12.50 12.11
N GLU A 6 -3.92 -12.31 13.32
CA GLU A 6 -4.26 -11.16 14.18
C GLU A 6 -3.66 -9.85 13.67
N THR A 7 -2.48 -9.91 13.04
CA THR A 7 -1.85 -8.78 12.35
C THR A 7 -1.26 -9.23 11.01
N PHE A 8 -1.37 -8.38 9.99
CA PHE A 8 -0.91 -8.69 8.63
C PHE A 8 -0.17 -7.49 8.04
N PRO A 9 0.95 -7.69 7.32
CA PRO A 9 1.68 -6.60 6.71
C PRO A 9 0.87 -5.94 5.58
N ILE A 10 1.06 -4.64 5.39
CA ILE A 10 0.50 -3.90 4.26
C ILE A 10 1.46 -4.04 3.07
N ILE A 11 0.97 -4.65 2.00
CA ILE A 11 1.71 -4.84 0.74
C ILE A 11 0.78 -4.46 -0.40
N LEU A 12 1.25 -3.62 -1.33
CA LEU A 12 0.56 -3.31 -2.57
C LEU A 12 1.17 -4.15 -3.70
N VAL A 13 0.31 -4.87 -4.41
CA VAL A 13 0.68 -5.80 -5.48
C VAL A 13 0.12 -5.28 -6.80
N GLY A 14 0.94 -5.27 -7.85
CA GLY A 14 0.51 -4.90 -9.20
C GLY A 14 -0.39 -5.98 -9.83
N GLY A 15 -1.02 -5.65 -10.96
CA GLY A 15 -1.84 -6.63 -11.72
C GLY A 15 -1.05 -7.83 -12.27
N ASP A 16 0.28 -7.73 -12.26
CA ASP A 16 1.25 -8.78 -12.60
C ASP A 16 1.59 -9.70 -11.40
N GLY A 17 1.00 -9.46 -10.22
CA GLY A 17 1.31 -10.21 -9.00
C GLY A 17 2.64 -9.80 -8.35
N ILE A 18 3.32 -8.78 -8.86
CA ILE A 18 4.60 -8.30 -8.32
C ILE A 18 4.32 -7.27 -7.22
N ALA A 19 4.94 -7.45 -6.05
CA ALA A 19 4.87 -6.48 -4.96
C ALA A 19 5.58 -5.18 -5.38
N ARG A 20 4.85 -4.06 -5.37
CA ARG A 20 5.36 -2.75 -5.79
C ARG A 20 5.67 -1.84 -4.62
N VAL A 21 5.01 -2.06 -3.48
CA VAL A 21 5.16 -1.23 -2.29
C VAL A 21 4.98 -2.12 -1.06
N ASP A 22 5.85 -1.94 -0.07
CA ASP A 22 5.69 -2.50 1.25
C ASP A 22 5.73 -1.40 2.31
N VAL A 23 5.04 -1.61 3.42
CA VAL A 23 5.25 -0.83 4.64
C VAL A 23 6.12 -1.68 5.55
N PRO A 24 7.44 -1.44 5.60
CA PRO A 24 8.35 -2.33 6.30
C PRO A 24 8.17 -2.20 7.81
N SER A 25 8.10 -3.34 8.50
CA SER A 25 8.03 -3.39 9.97
C SER A 25 9.30 -2.84 10.65
N ARG A 26 10.43 -2.81 9.94
CA ARG A 26 11.69 -2.16 10.35
C ARG A 26 12.21 -1.24 9.25
N LYS A 27 12.21 0.07 9.52
CA LYS A 27 12.58 1.14 8.56
C LYS A 27 14.00 1.00 7.96
N ALA A 28 14.92 0.32 8.64
CA ALA A 28 16.33 0.18 8.23
C ALA A 28 16.57 -0.74 7.00
N LYS A 29 15.56 -1.44 6.46
CA LYS A 29 15.68 -2.33 5.28
C LYS A 29 14.71 -1.99 4.14
N SER A 30 14.10 -0.81 4.14
CA SER A 30 13.11 -0.43 3.12
C SER A 30 13.75 -0.25 1.74
N LYS A 31 13.38 -1.08 0.77
CA LYS A 31 13.64 -0.85 -0.66
C LYS A 31 12.36 -0.49 -1.44
N TYR A 32 11.18 -0.59 -0.82
CA TYR A 32 9.87 -0.36 -1.44
C TYR A 32 8.96 0.54 -0.59
N SER A 33 9.54 1.50 0.14
CA SER A 33 8.76 2.45 0.97
C SER A 33 7.75 3.21 0.12
N VAL A 34 6.56 3.46 0.70
CA VAL A 34 5.50 4.28 0.08
C VAL A 34 6.05 5.64 -0.39
N GLU A 35 6.92 6.27 0.41
CA GLU A 35 7.50 7.59 0.08
C GLU A 35 8.51 7.53 -1.08
N GLN A 36 9.17 6.39 -1.30
CA GLN A 36 10.13 6.21 -2.40
C GLN A 36 9.44 5.83 -3.71
N VAL A 37 8.31 5.13 -3.64
CA VAL A 37 7.56 4.67 -4.83
C VAL A 37 6.59 5.74 -5.34
N GLY A 38 6.17 6.69 -4.50
CA GLY A 38 5.32 7.81 -4.91
C GLY A 38 3.92 7.36 -5.30
N VAL A 39 3.29 6.59 -4.43
CA VAL A 39 1.96 6.01 -4.65
C VAL A 39 0.91 7.12 -4.66
N ILE A 40 0.12 7.21 -5.73
CA ILE A 40 -1.04 8.09 -5.79
C ILE A 40 -2.29 7.24 -5.56
N VAL A 41 -3.15 7.70 -4.65
CA VAL A 41 -4.46 7.10 -4.38
C VAL A 41 -5.54 8.07 -4.85
N GLU A 42 -6.39 7.61 -5.75
CA GLU A 42 -7.61 8.31 -6.16
C GLU A 42 -8.81 7.51 -5.62
N LEU A 43 -9.66 8.19 -4.88
CA LEU A 43 -10.86 7.59 -4.30
C LEU A 43 -12.04 7.79 -5.25
N TYR A 44 -12.75 6.71 -5.53
CA TYR A 44 -13.95 6.72 -6.35
C TYR A 44 -15.17 6.35 -5.51
N SER A 45 -16.23 7.14 -5.64
CA SER A 45 -17.50 7.03 -4.90
C SER A 45 -17.41 7.34 -3.40
N GLY A 46 -18.59 7.50 -2.78
CA GLY A 46 -18.72 7.86 -1.36
C GLY A 46 -18.43 9.33 -1.05
N GLU A 47 -18.19 9.65 0.22
CA GLU A 47 -18.01 11.02 0.70
C GLU A 47 -16.70 11.68 0.23
N LEU A 48 -15.69 10.87 -0.09
CA LEU A 48 -14.37 11.31 -0.50
C LEU A 48 -14.12 11.11 -2.01
N ASP A 49 -15.20 10.99 -2.80
CA ASP A 49 -15.11 10.83 -4.25
C ASP A 49 -14.31 11.98 -4.89
N GLY A 50 -13.37 11.64 -5.77
CA GLY A 50 -12.50 12.59 -6.46
C GLY A 50 -11.33 13.15 -5.62
N VAL A 51 -11.15 12.70 -4.37
CA VAL A 51 -9.98 13.07 -3.57
C VAL A 51 -8.76 12.30 -4.05
N ILE A 52 -7.70 13.04 -4.37
CA ILE A 52 -6.39 12.50 -4.75
C ILE A 52 -5.39 12.75 -3.62
N SER A 53 -4.77 11.67 -3.12
CA SER A 53 -3.71 11.72 -2.10
C SER A 53 -2.39 11.20 -2.66
N ARG A 54 -1.28 11.82 -2.27
CA ARG A 54 0.08 11.53 -2.75
C ARG A 54 1.02 11.17 -1.61
#